data_AF-A0A3B8ZGS2-F1
#
_entry.id   AF-A0A3B8ZGS2-F1
#
_cell.length_a   1.000
_cell.length_b   1.000
_cell.length_c   1.000
_cell.angle_alpha   90.00
_cell.angle_beta   90.00
_cell.angle_gamma   90.00
#
_symmetry.space_group_name_H-M   'P 1'
#
loop_
_entity.id
_entity.type
_entity.pdbx_description
1 polymer ?
#
loop_
_entity_poly.entity_id
_entity_poly.type
_entity_poly.pdbx_seq_one_letter_code
_entity_poly.pdbx_strand_id
1 'polypeptide(L)'
;MEIDVVCWPSRILPEANQVETIRDLETRLLELLKPILTPEKLRRFREIEVQSQGTRALVRPGIAKAIGLNEQQLIELKKALVATDAIARKLQEKPGGDPELEKQLNTAREKEQDAINGILTLANRQSLAKLIGQPFDTMSLKRIFPLAPELIDSGQWAGSGQPTLKSLQENVGLVHFYA
;
A
#
# COMPACT_ATOMS: atom_id res chain seq x y z
N MET A 1 -4.03 -16.81 3.33
CA MET A 1 -5.22 -17.02 4.18
C MET A 1 -5.14 -16.24 5.49
N GLU A 2 -4.18 -16.48 6.40
CA GLU A 2 -4.19 -15.78 7.71
C GLU A 2 -3.99 -14.25 7.61
N ILE A 3 -3.11 -13.80 6.72
CA ILE A 3 -2.91 -12.35 6.46
C ILE A 3 -4.15 -11.74 5.77
N ASP A 4 -4.76 -12.47 4.83
CA ASP A 4 -5.90 -12.00 4.04
C ASP A 4 -7.14 -11.78 4.92
N VAL A 5 -7.35 -12.64 5.93
CA VAL A 5 -8.47 -12.55 6.89
C VAL A 5 -8.48 -11.21 7.63
N VAL A 6 -7.30 -10.64 7.91
CA VAL A 6 -7.18 -9.33 8.58
C VAL A 6 -7.10 -8.18 7.58
N CYS A 7 -6.40 -8.39 6.46
CA CYS A 7 -6.20 -7.38 5.41
C CYS A 7 -7.50 -7.01 4.69
N TRP A 8 -8.36 -8.00 4.41
CA TRP A 8 -9.62 -7.76 3.70
C TRP A 8 -10.59 -6.83 4.45
N PRO A 9 -10.93 -7.07 5.74
CA PRO A 9 -11.81 -6.18 6.48
C PRO A 9 -11.16 -4.84 6.85
N SER A 10 -9.82 -4.73 6.87
CA SER A 10 -9.19 -3.46 7.24
C SER A 10 -9.58 -2.31 6.30
N ARG A 11 -9.97 -2.60 5.06
CA ARG A 11 -10.40 -1.60 4.06
C ARG A 11 -11.62 -0.76 4.47
N ILE A 12 -12.42 -1.22 5.42
CA ILE A 12 -13.61 -0.50 5.91
C ILE A 12 -13.34 0.30 7.21
N LEU A 13 -12.15 0.17 7.80
CA LEU A 13 -11.80 0.89 9.02
C LEU A 13 -11.47 2.36 8.73
N PRO A 14 -11.46 3.25 9.74
CA PRO A 14 -10.87 4.59 9.59
C PRO A 14 -9.39 4.52 9.17
N GLU A 15 -8.94 5.49 8.36
CA GLU A 15 -7.59 5.50 7.74
C GLU A 15 -6.45 5.23 8.74
N ALA A 16 -6.49 5.85 9.92
CA ALA A 16 -5.50 5.63 10.97
C ALA A 16 -5.38 4.15 11.39
N ASN A 17 -6.52 3.47 11.55
CA ASN A 17 -6.58 2.06 11.93
C ASN A 17 -6.19 1.16 10.75
N GLN A 18 -6.49 1.56 9.51
CA GLN A 18 -6.02 0.84 8.33
C GLN A 18 -4.49 0.82 8.28
N VAL A 19 -3.86 1.99 8.46
CA VAL A 19 -2.40 2.15 8.43
C VAL A 19 -1.72 1.30 9.50
N GLU A 20 -2.26 1.29 10.71
CA GLU A 20 -1.74 0.44 11.80
C GLU A 20 -1.89 -1.05 11.47
N THR A 21 -3.07 -1.48 11.04
CA THR A 21 -3.33 -2.88 10.65
C THR A 21 -2.37 -3.34 9.54
N ILE A 22 -2.19 -2.54 8.50
CA ILE A 22 -1.28 -2.87 7.39
C ILE A 22 0.16 -2.96 7.88
N ARG A 23 0.62 -2.06 8.75
CA ARG A 23 1.97 -2.09 9.31
C ARG A 23 2.23 -3.37 10.12
N ASP A 24 1.26 -3.81 10.90
CA ASP A 24 1.36 -5.05 11.66
C ASP A 24 1.41 -6.27 10.74
N LEU A 25 0.58 -6.30 9.70
CA LEU A 25 0.57 -7.37 8.72
C LEU A 25 1.87 -7.44 7.90
N GLU A 26 2.42 -6.29 7.51
CA GLU A 26 3.74 -6.21 6.88
C GLU A 26 4.80 -6.81 7.79
N THR A 27 4.81 -6.43 9.07
CA THR A 27 5.77 -6.95 10.06
C THR A 27 5.66 -8.47 10.19
N ARG A 28 4.44 -9.01 10.33
CA ARG A 28 4.20 -10.46 10.39
C ARG A 28 4.66 -11.18 9.12
N LEU A 29 4.33 -10.64 7.94
CA LEU A 29 4.76 -11.20 6.66
C LEU A 29 6.28 -11.31 6.59
N LEU A 30 6.99 -10.28 7.04
CA LEU A 30 8.45 -10.27 7.03
C LEU A 30 9.05 -11.31 7.97
N GLU A 31 8.50 -11.49 9.17
CA GLU A 31 8.93 -12.55 10.07
C GLU A 31 8.73 -13.94 9.46
N LEU A 32 7.63 -14.16 8.73
CA LEU A 32 7.37 -15.41 8.01
C LEU A 32 8.33 -15.62 6.83
N LEU A 33 8.77 -14.55 6.16
CA LEU A 33 9.68 -14.64 5.02
C LEU A 33 11.15 -14.84 5.43
N LYS A 34 11.57 -14.33 6.61
CA LYS A 34 12.96 -14.45 7.10
C LYS A 34 13.54 -15.87 7.10
N PRO A 35 12.83 -16.93 7.57
CA PRO A 35 13.37 -18.28 7.53
C PRO A 35 13.33 -18.91 6.13
N ILE A 36 12.55 -18.36 5.20
CA ILE A 36 12.35 -18.91 3.84
C ILE A 36 13.36 -18.31 2.86
N LEU A 37 13.66 -17.02 3.00
CA LEU A 37 14.53 -16.28 2.10
C LEU A 37 15.96 -16.24 2.63
N THR A 38 16.94 -16.42 1.73
CA THR A 38 18.34 -16.12 2.06
C THR A 38 18.50 -14.63 2.36
N PRO A 39 19.52 -14.21 3.12
CA PRO A 39 19.78 -12.79 3.40
C PRO A 39 19.85 -11.91 2.13
N GLU A 40 20.40 -12.44 1.04
CA GLU A 40 20.50 -11.74 -0.25
C GLU A 40 19.13 -11.56 -0.90
N LYS A 41 18.28 -12.59 -0.86
CA LYS A 41 16.91 -12.52 -1.40
C LYS A 41 16.05 -11.58 -0.57
N LEU A 42 16.20 -11.60 0.75
CA LEU A 42 15.50 -10.67 1.64
C LEU A 42 15.94 -9.22 1.39
N ARG A 43 17.24 -8.97 1.21
CA ARG A 43 17.75 -7.66 0.83
C ARG A 43 17.16 -7.21 -0.50
N ARG A 44 17.19 -8.08 -1.52
CA ARG A 44 16.63 -7.77 -2.84
C ARG A 44 15.12 -7.50 -2.78
N PHE A 45 14.39 -8.23 -1.95
CA PHE A 45 12.97 -7.99 -1.71
C PHE A 45 12.73 -6.57 -1.17
N ARG A 46 13.54 -6.11 -0.21
CA ARG A 46 13.44 -4.74 0.34
C ARG A 46 13.79 -3.65 -0.67
N GLU A 47 14.81 -3.87 -1.49
CA GLU A 47 15.16 -2.95 -2.59
C GLU A 47 13.96 -2.75 -3.54
N ILE A 48 13.31 -3.85 -3.94
CA ILE A 48 12.14 -3.83 -4.82
C ILE A 48 10.93 -3.20 -4.12
N GLU A 49 10.73 -3.45 -2.83
CA GLU A 49 9.68 -2.81 -2.03
C GLU A 49 9.83 -1.28 -2.06
N VAL A 50 11.02 -0.75 -1.79
CA VAL A 50 11.29 0.70 -1.84
C VAL A 50 11.06 1.26 -3.24
N GLN A 51 11.51 0.56 -4.29
CA GLN A 51 11.28 0.95 -5.68
C GLN A 51 9.79 1.02 -6.03
N SER A 52 9.01 0.01 -5.61
CA SER A 52 7.57 -0.07 -5.88
C SER A 52 6.75 1.04 -5.22
N GLN A 53 7.25 1.58 -4.11
CA GLN A 53 6.61 2.66 -3.36
C GLN A 53 6.97 4.06 -3.90
N GLY A 54 8.03 4.17 -4.70
CA GLY A 54 8.49 5.44 -5.26
C GLY A 54 8.73 6.51 -4.19
N THR A 55 8.28 7.74 -4.44
CA THR A 55 8.48 8.88 -3.52
C THR A 55 7.78 8.70 -2.17
N ARG A 56 6.72 7.88 -2.09
CA ARG A 56 6.01 7.61 -0.83
C ARG A 56 6.85 6.80 0.16
N ALA A 57 7.88 6.07 -0.32
CA ALA A 57 8.81 5.37 0.57
C ALA A 57 9.51 6.33 1.55
N LEU A 58 9.76 7.58 1.15
CA LEU A 58 10.51 8.57 1.92
C LEU A 58 9.85 8.96 3.24
N VAL A 59 8.52 8.86 3.34
CA VAL A 59 7.79 9.19 4.57
C VAL A 59 7.61 8.00 5.51
N ARG A 60 8.06 6.80 5.12
CA ARG A 60 8.04 5.63 6.01
C ARG A 60 9.12 5.79 7.08
N PRO A 61 8.80 5.61 8.38
CA PRO A 61 9.73 5.89 9.48
C PRO A 61 11.10 5.19 9.35
N GLY A 62 11.11 3.92 8.93
CA GLY A 62 12.35 3.16 8.74
C GLY A 62 13.24 3.72 7.63
N ILE A 63 12.65 4.13 6.51
CA ILE A 63 13.38 4.72 5.37
C ILE A 63 13.84 6.14 5.71
N ALA A 64 12.95 6.97 6.26
CA ALA A 64 13.27 8.32 6.68
C ALA A 64 14.46 8.35 7.65
N LYS A 65 14.46 7.45 8.64
CA LYS A 65 15.58 7.28 9.58
C LYS A 65 16.85 6.79 8.87
N ALA A 66 16.74 5.80 7.98
CA ALA A 66 17.89 5.22 7.29
C ALA A 66 18.59 6.21 6.33
N ILE A 67 17.85 7.15 5.74
CA ILE A 67 18.43 8.19 4.86
C ILE A 67 18.75 9.49 5.59
N GLY A 68 18.48 9.57 6.90
CA GLY A 68 18.84 10.72 7.74
C GLY A 68 17.94 11.95 7.58
N LEU A 69 16.65 11.77 7.28
CA LEU A 69 15.71 12.90 7.27
C LEU A 69 15.50 13.43 8.69
N ASN A 70 15.61 14.75 8.85
CA ASN A 70 15.18 15.40 10.08
C ASN A 70 13.65 15.60 10.11
N GLU A 71 13.12 15.98 11.28
CA GLU A 71 11.68 16.15 11.48
C GLU A 71 11.08 17.21 10.55
N GLN A 72 11.77 18.33 10.34
CA GLN A 72 11.30 19.39 9.46
C GLN A 72 11.20 18.93 8.00
N GLN A 73 12.22 18.23 7.50
CA GLN A 73 12.22 17.65 6.15
C GLN A 73 11.09 16.63 5.99
N LEU A 74 10.84 15.81 7.01
CA LEU A 74 9.75 14.83 7.00
C LEU A 74 8.37 15.51 6.98
N ILE A 75 8.19 16.60 7.72
CA ILE A 75 6.95 17.40 7.72
C ILE A 75 6.70 17.99 6.33
N GLU A 76 7.71 18.64 5.73
CA GLU A 76 7.58 19.23 4.40
C GLU A 76 7.31 18.17 3.31
N LEU A 77 7.98 17.01 3.39
CA LEU A 77 7.70 15.89 2.49
C LEU A 77 6.26 15.42 2.60
N LYS A 78 5.75 15.17 3.81
CA LYS A 78 4.37 14.75 4.02
C LYS A 78 3.39 15.76 3.45
N LYS A 79 3.63 17.06 3.66
CA LYS A 79 2.79 18.12 3.13
C LYS A 79 2.74 18.12 1.60
N ALA A 80 3.89 17.93 0.94
CA ALA A 80 3.95 17.83 -0.52
C ALA A 80 3.16 16.63 -1.05
N LEU A 81 3.30 15.46 -0.42
CA LEU A 81 2.59 14.24 -0.83
C LEU A 81 1.07 14.35 -0.64
N VAL A 82 0.62 14.87 0.51
CA VAL A 82 -0.81 15.00 0.85
C VAL A 82 -1.57 15.87 -0.16
N ALA A 83 -0.93 16.93 -0.68
CA ALA A 83 -1.53 17.79 -1.68
C ALA A 83 -1.85 17.03 -2.98
N THR A 84 -0.91 16.19 -3.45
CA THR A 84 -1.10 15.33 -4.63
C THR A 84 -2.15 14.26 -4.35
N ASP A 85 -2.09 13.62 -3.19
CA ASP A 85 -2.99 12.52 -2.82
C ASP A 85 -4.45 12.99 -2.74
N ALA A 86 -4.70 14.23 -2.28
CA ALA A 86 -6.04 14.82 -2.25
C ALA A 86 -6.65 14.98 -3.66
N ILE A 87 -5.84 15.35 -4.66
CA ILE A 87 -6.30 15.48 -6.06
C ILE A 87 -6.52 14.09 -6.67
N ALA A 88 -5.60 13.15 -6.42
CA ALA A 88 -5.74 11.77 -6.87
C ALA A 88 -7.02 11.11 -6.32
N ARG A 89 -7.36 11.37 -5.05
CA ARG A 89 -8.60 10.89 -4.42
C ARG A 89 -9.85 11.42 -5.12
N LYS A 90 -9.90 12.74 -5.40
CA LYS A 90 -11.00 13.36 -6.16
C LYS A 90 -11.18 12.76 -7.55
N LEU A 91 -10.08 12.41 -8.22
CA LEU A 91 -10.13 11.79 -9.54
C LEU A 91 -10.67 10.35 -9.45
N GLN A 92 -10.31 9.59 -8.42
CA GLN A 92 -10.83 8.23 -8.19
C GLN A 92 -12.34 8.22 -7.88
N GLU A 93 -12.84 9.26 -7.21
CA GLU A 93 -14.27 9.41 -6.88
C GLU A 93 -15.15 9.76 -8.10
N LYS A 94 -14.55 10.08 -9.26
CA LYS A 94 -15.28 10.41 -10.50
C LYS A 94 -15.19 9.26 -11.51
N PRO A 95 -16.25 8.43 -11.66
CA PRO A 95 -16.31 7.42 -12.70
C PRO A 95 -16.29 8.08 -14.08
N GLY A 96 -15.38 7.66 -14.96
CA GLY A 96 -15.22 8.22 -16.32
C GLY A 96 -14.07 9.22 -16.47
N GLY A 97 -13.36 9.54 -15.39
CA GLY A 97 -12.25 10.49 -15.41
C GLY A 97 -12.71 11.95 -15.47
N ASP A 98 -11.75 12.86 -15.32
CA ASP A 98 -11.96 14.31 -15.43
C ASP A 98 -10.66 14.92 -15.97
N PRO A 99 -10.63 15.36 -17.25
CA PRO A 99 -9.42 15.87 -17.89
C PRO A 99 -8.79 17.05 -17.15
N GLU A 100 -9.59 17.87 -16.48
CA GLU A 100 -9.10 19.00 -15.71
C GLU A 100 -8.45 18.53 -14.41
N LEU A 101 -9.05 17.56 -13.71
CA LEU A 101 -8.42 16.93 -12.55
C LEU A 101 -7.16 16.14 -12.93
N GLU A 102 -7.12 15.49 -14.10
CA GLU A 102 -5.91 14.83 -14.61
C GLU A 102 -4.78 15.83 -14.85
N LYS A 103 -5.09 16.97 -15.47
CA LYS A 103 -4.13 18.06 -15.65
C LYS A 103 -3.65 18.62 -14.31
N GLN A 104 -4.55 18.87 -13.37
CA GLN A 104 -4.21 19.32 -12.01
C GLN A 104 -3.34 18.29 -11.28
N LEU A 105 -3.63 16.99 -11.44
CA LEU A 105 -2.84 15.91 -10.86
C LEU A 105 -1.42 15.87 -11.44
N ASN A 106 -1.26 16.06 -12.74
CA ASN A 106 0.05 16.12 -13.37
C ASN A 106 0.85 17.33 -12.88
N THR A 107 0.24 18.51 -12.84
CA THR A 107 0.89 19.71 -12.26
C THR A 107 1.23 19.53 -10.78
N ALA A 108 0.38 18.84 -10.00
CA ALA A 108 0.67 18.53 -8.60
C ALA A 108 1.85 17.57 -8.47
N ARG A 109 1.94 16.54 -9.32
CA ARG A 109 3.07 15.60 -9.37
C ARG A 109 4.39 16.29 -9.71
N GLU A 110 4.39 17.22 -10.67
CA GLU A 110 5.57 18.02 -11.01
C GLU A 110 6.04 18.85 -9.81
N LYS A 111 5.12 19.59 -9.17
CA LYS A 111 5.42 20.37 -7.97
C LYS A 111 5.91 19.51 -6.81
N GLU A 112 5.32 18.33 -6.63
CA GLU A 112 5.76 17.37 -5.63
C GLU A 112 7.19 16.91 -5.89
N GLN A 113 7.52 16.56 -7.14
CA GLN A 113 8.87 16.15 -7.52
C GLN A 113 9.90 17.26 -7.28
N ASP A 114 9.56 18.50 -7.64
CA ASP A 114 10.42 19.67 -7.39
C ASP A 114 10.63 19.92 -5.89
N ALA A 115 9.57 19.81 -5.10
CA ALA A 115 9.65 19.94 -3.64
C ALA A 115 10.55 18.85 -3.04
N ILE A 116 10.38 17.60 -3.44
CA ILE A 116 11.23 16.48 -2.99
C ILE A 116 12.69 16.74 -3.37
N ASN A 117 12.95 17.18 -4.60
CA ASN A 117 14.29 17.52 -5.06
C ASN A 117 14.92 18.65 -4.22
N GLY A 118 14.13 19.65 -3.82
CA GLY A 118 14.58 20.74 -2.94
C GLY A 118 14.84 20.30 -1.49
N ILE A 119 14.09 19.33 -0.98
CA ILE A 119 14.21 18.85 0.41
C ILE A 119 15.40 17.89 0.58
N LEU A 120 15.64 17.01 -0.40
CA LEU A 120 16.65 15.97 -0.31
C LEU A 120 18.06 16.49 -0.59
N THR A 121 18.91 16.47 0.45
CA THR A 121 20.35 16.76 0.33
C THR A 121 21.08 15.68 -0.48
N LEU A 122 22.31 15.97 -0.91
CA LEU A 122 23.17 14.98 -1.57
C LEU A 122 23.39 13.73 -0.70
N ALA A 123 23.59 13.90 0.61
CA ALA A 123 23.77 12.79 1.54
C ALA A 123 22.52 11.90 1.65
N ASN A 124 21.33 12.53 1.67
CA ASN A 124 20.05 11.80 1.70
C ASN A 124 19.90 10.96 0.41
N ARG A 125 20.21 11.55 -0.75
CA ARG A 125 20.13 10.87 -2.05
C ARG A 125 21.11 9.69 -2.16
N GLN A 126 22.34 9.86 -1.67
CA GLN A 126 23.32 8.78 -1.65
C GLN A 126 22.89 7.62 -0.74
N SER A 127 22.31 7.93 0.42
CA SER A 127 21.78 6.92 1.34
C SER A 127 20.56 6.21 0.75
N LEU A 128 19.67 6.97 0.10
CA LEU A 128 18.52 6.42 -0.62
C LEU A 128 18.94 5.48 -1.75
N ALA A 129 19.96 5.83 -2.53
CA ALA A 129 20.47 4.98 -3.61
C ALA A 129 20.93 3.60 -3.11
N LYS A 130 21.52 3.53 -1.91
CA LYS A 130 21.91 2.26 -1.27
C LYS A 130 20.70 1.40 -0.86
N LEU A 131 19.58 2.03 -0.50
CA LEU A 131 18.34 1.32 -0.13
C LEU A 131 17.54 0.85 -1.36
N ILE A 132 17.56 1.64 -2.43
CA ILE A 132 16.89 1.32 -3.69
C ILE A 132 17.60 0.15 -4.39
N GLY A 133 18.93 0.10 -4.35
CA GLY A 133 19.70 -0.98 -4.98
C GLY A 133 19.63 -0.95 -6.51
N GLN A 134 19.72 -2.13 -7.13
CA GLN A 134 19.71 -2.23 -8.59
C GLN A 134 18.31 -1.96 -9.16
N PRO A 135 18.18 -1.24 -10.29
CA PRO A 135 16.89 -1.00 -10.93
C PRO A 135 16.09 -2.29 -11.14
N PHE A 136 14.78 -2.19 -11.01
CA PHE A 136 13.82 -3.25 -11.22
C PHE A 136 12.60 -2.69 -11.94
N ASP A 137 12.12 -3.38 -12.98
CA ASP A 137 10.88 -2.99 -13.63
C ASP A 137 9.67 -3.34 -12.75
N THR A 138 9.25 -2.38 -11.93
CA THR A 138 8.09 -2.55 -11.04
C THR A 138 6.78 -2.65 -11.81
N MET A 139 6.73 -2.25 -13.08
CA MET A 139 5.53 -2.38 -13.92
C MET A 139 5.28 -3.84 -14.35
N SER A 140 6.31 -4.68 -14.31
CA SER A 140 6.18 -6.12 -14.52
C SER A 140 5.49 -6.86 -13.36
N LEU A 141 5.34 -6.21 -12.19
CA LEU A 141 4.73 -6.83 -11.01
C LEU A 141 3.22 -6.94 -11.18
N LYS A 142 2.68 -8.15 -11.01
CA LYS A 142 1.24 -8.36 -10.91
C LYS A 142 0.76 -7.95 -9.53
N ARG A 143 -0.13 -6.96 -9.47
CA ARG A 143 -0.80 -6.58 -8.22
C ARG A 143 -1.70 -7.72 -7.75
N ILE A 144 -1.47 -8.16 -6.52
CA ILE A 144 -2.32 -9.15 -5.84
C ILE A 144 -3.17 -8.39 -4.83
N PHE A 145 -4.48 -8.57 -4.90
CA PHE A 145 -5.41 -8.02 -3.92
C PHE A 145 -5.71 -9.10 -2.86
N PRO A 146 -5.85 -8.72 -1.58
CA PRO A 146 -6.37 -9.64 -0.58
C PRO A 146 -7.73 -10.14 -1.08
N LEU A 147 -7.94 -11.46 -0.99
CA LEU A 147 -9.23 -12.05 -1.34
C LEU A 147 -10.16 -11.99 -0.13
N ALA A 148 -11.47 -11.95 -0.39
CA ALA A 148 -12.45 -12.16 0.67
C ALA A 148 -12.16 -13.52 1.35
N PRO A 149 -12.09 -13.58 2.69
CA PRO A 149 -11.97 -14.85 3.37
C PRO A 149 -13.23 -15.70 3.12
N GLU A 150 -13.07 -17.03 3.16
CA GLU A 150 -14.20 -17.95 2.98
C GLU A 150 -15.29 -17.72 4.05
N LEU A 151 -16.52 -18.08 3.70
CA LEU A 151 -17.66 -18.00 4.61
C LEU A 151 -17.48 -18.95 5.80
N ILE A 152 -17.55 -18.41 7.01
CA ILE A 152 -17.43 -19.18 8.27
C ILE A 152 -18.70 -20.02 8.43
N ASP A 153 -18.55 -21.34 8.61
CA ASP A 153 -19.67 -22.21 8.93
C ASP A 153 -20.22 -21.89 10.32
N SER A 154 -21.36 -21.19 10.37
CA SER A 154 -22.08 -20.93 11.62
C SER A 154 -22.98 -22.10 12.04
N GLY A 155 -23.09 -23.15 11.21
CA GLY A 155 -24.03 -24.26 11.40
C GLY A 155 -25.50 -23.88 11.20
N GLN A 156 -25.81 -22.61 10.94
CA GLN A 156 -27.17 -22.08 10.76
C GLN A 156 -27.23 -21.29 9.45
N TRP A 157 -27.43 -22.00 8.34
CA TRP A 157 -27.59 -21.42 7.01
C TRP A 157 -29.05 -21.48 6.58
N ALA A 158 -29.60 -20.35 6.15
CA ALA A 158 -30.91 -20.33 5.49
C ALA A 158 -30.76 -20.83 4.05
N GLY A 159 -31.36 -21.98 3.70
CA GLY A 159 -31.35 -22.55 2.35
C GLY A 159 -30.72 -23.95 2.23
N SER A 160 -30.44 -24.38 1.01
CA SER A 160 -29.91 -25.73 0.70
C SER A 160 -28.38 -25.78 0.85
N GLY A 161 -27.91 -25.87 2.09
CA GLY A 161 -26.52 -26.16 2.43
C GLY A 161 -25.62 -24.95 2.64
N GLN A 162 -24.35 -25.21 2.95
CA GLN A 162 -23.32 -24.21 3.21
C GLN A 162 -22.84 -23.60 1.88
N PRO A 163 -23.11 -22.32 1.59
CA PRO A 163 -22.56 -21.68 0.42
C PRO A 163 -21.04 -21.48 0.60
N THR A 164 -20.29 -21.65 -0.49
CA THR A 164 -18.89 -21.23 -0.58
C THR A 164 -18.79 -19.99 -1.46
N LEU A 165 -17.75 -19.17 -1.27
CA LEU A 165 -17.50 -18.04 -2.17
C LEU A 165 -17.38 -18.48 -3.64
N LYS A 166 -16.80 -19.66 -3.88
CA LYS A 166 -16.70 -20.25 -5.22
C LYS A 166 -18.07 -20.58 -5.83
N SER A 167 -19.01 -21.14 -5.05
CA SER A 167 -20.36 -21.43 -5.54
C SER A 167 -21.20 -20.17 -5.78
N LEU A 168 -20.82 -19.04 -5.18
CA LEU A 168 -21.51 -17.76 -5.33
C LEU A 168 -20.89 -16.87 -6.41
N GLN A 169 -19.80 -17.29 -7.07
CA GLN A 169 -19.04 -16.41 -7.96
C GLN A 169 -19.81 -15.94 -9.21
N GLU A 170 -20.81 -16.71 -9.64
CA GLU A 170 -21.68 -16.40 -10.78
C GLU A 170 -23.02 -15.76 -10.38
N ASN A 171 -23.30 -15.62 -9.08
CA ASN A 171 -24.57 -15.13 -8.54
C ASN A 171 -24.34 -13.97 -7.55
N VAL A 172 -25.13 -12.90 -7.63
CA VAL A 172 -25.09 -11.86 -6.59
C VAL A 172 -25.77 -12.41 -5.34
N GLY A 173 -24.97 -12.85 -4.36
CA GLY A 173 -25.44 -13.35 -3.06
C GLY A 173 -25.50 -12.23 -2.01
N LEU A 174 -26.66 -12.03 -1.40
CA LEU A 174 -26.82 -11.16 -0.23
C LEU A 174 -26.62 -12.01 1.04
N VAL A 175 -25.51 -11.81 1.75
CA VAL A 175 -25.25 -12.51 3.02
C VAL A 175 -25.76 -11.62 4.16
N HIS A 176 -26.87 -12.02 4.78
CA HIS A 176 -27.40 -11.38 5.98
C HIS A 176 -26.96 -12.16 7.22
N PHE A 177 -26.32 -11.45 8.16
CA PHE A 177 -26.03 -11.97 9.49
C PHE A 177 -27.14 -11.51 10.43
N TYR A 178 -27.89 -12.46 11.01
CA TYR A 178 -28.80 -12.19 12.12
C TYR A 178 -28.04 -12.41 13.43
N ALA A 179 -28.09 -11.42 14.33
CA ALA A 179 -27.55 -11.46 15.68
C ALA A 179 -28.69 -11.59 16.70
#